data_AF-A0AAU6HXY9-F1
#
_entry.id   AF-A0AAU6HXY9-F1
#
_cell.length_a   1.000
_cell.length_b   1.000
_cell.length_c   1.000
_cell.angle_alpha   90.00
_cell.angle_beta   90.00
_cell.angle_gamma   90.00
#
_symmetry.space_group_name_H-M   'P 1'
#
loop_
_entity.id
_entity.type
_entity.pdbx_description
1 polymer ?
#
loop_
_entity_poly.entity_id
_entity_poly.type
_entity_poly.pdbx_seq_one_letter_code
_entity_poly.pdbx_strand_id
1 'polypeptide(L)'
;MTARAVDGKPWTGRMRTAALRQRLVRPAEFSTWAGARRYHERHGRDRRVLEKLRASIGTDGIREPLLLGVRAADRLVFVFEGHHRAVIALELGVRSFPFRWFWDPDVQDVEHEPFPHHALGHDGQAWLCHQETRS
;
A
#
# COMPACT_ATOMS: atom_id res chain seq x y z
N MET A 1 -16.68 21.12 -17.72
CA MET A 1 -15.22 20.89 -17.68
C MET A 1 -14.97 19.46 -18.11
N THR A 2 -14.37 19.29 -19.28
CA THR A 2 -14.09 17.99 -19.90
C THR A 2 -12.86 17.37 -19.25
N ALA A 3 -13.05 16.37 -18.39
CA ALA A 3 -11.97 15.49 -17.95
C ALA A 3 -11.45 14.75 -19.18
N ARG A 4 -10.22 15.04 -19.59
CA ARG A 4 -9.53 14.29 -20.63
C ARG A 4 -9.25 12.91 -20.06
N ALA A 5 -9.74 11.86 -20.72
CA ALA A 5 -9.32 10.50 -20.46
C ALA A 5 -7.80 10.42 -20.70
N VAL A 6 -7.06 10.39 -19.60
CA VAL A 6 -5.65 10.07 -19.52
C VAL A 6 -5.56 8.55 -19.71
N ASP A 7 -4.78 8.03 -20.67
CA ASP A 7 -4.72 6.60 -21.06
C ASP A 7 -5.05 5.67 -19.89
N GLY A 8 -6.07 4.81 -20.06
CA GLY A 8 -6.76 4.04 -19.01
C GLY A 8 -5.95 3.02 -18.20
N LYS A 9 -4.71 3.33 -17.83
CA LYS A 9 -3.91 2.64 -16.82
C LYS A 9 -4.06 3.36 -15.48
N PRO A 10 -4.32 2.64 -14.38
CA PRO A 10 -4.44 3.23 -13.06
C PRO A 10 -3.15 3.95 -12.64
N TRP A 11 -3.31 4.96 -11.79
CA TRP A 11 -2.19 5.71 -11.24
C TRP A 11 -1.35 4.83 -10.29
N THR A 12 -0.03 5.02 -10.35
CA THR A 12 0.95 4.32 -9.52
C THR A 12 1.81 5.31 -8.74
N GLY A 13 2.05 4.98 -7.46
CA GLY A 13 2.88 5.77 -6.57
C GLY A 13 3.86 4.93 -5.79
N ARG A 14 4.81 5.59 -5.14
CA ARG A 14 5.68 4.96 -4.13
C ARG A 14 5.54 5.66 -2.80
N MET A 15 5.39 4.88 -1.73
CA MET A 15 5.24 5.38 -0.36
C MET A 15 6.36 4.84 0.52
N ARG A 16 6.81 5.65 1.49
CA ARG A 16 7.76 5.21 2.52
C ARG A 16 7.11 4.09 3.35
N THR A 17 7.81 2.98 3.53
CA THR A 17 7.35 1.86 4.39
C THR A 17 7.15 2.29 5.84
N ALA A 18 7.82 3.37 6.25
CA ALA A 18 7.61 4.01 7.56
C ALA A 18 6.15 4.46 7.80
N ALA A 19 5.36 4.74 6.75
CA ALA A 19 3.93 5.05 6.88
C ALA A 19 3.13 3.86 7.47
N LEU A 20 3.52 2.63 7.15
CA LEU A 20 2.95 1.42 7.76
C LEU A 20 3.36 1.34 9.24
N ARG A 21 4.65 1.56 9.54
CA ARG A 21 5.19 1.50 10.91
C ARG A 21 4.54 2.53 11.84
N GLN A 22 4.30 3.74 11.34
CA GLN A 22 3.66 4.83 12.07
C GLN A 22 2.12 4.76 12.09
N ARG A 23 1.54 3.69 11.52
CA ARG A 23 0.08 3.45 11.48
C ARG A 23 -0.71 4.53 10.74
N LEU A 24 -0.06 5.28 9.85
CA LEU A 24 -0.70 6.17 8.89
C LEU A 24 -1.44 5.35 7.82
N VAL A 25 -0.87 4.20 7.46
CA VAL A 25 -1.52 3.18 6.64
C VAL A 25 -1.71 1.92 7.46
N ARG A 26 -2.98 1.51 7.64
CA ARG A 26 -3.37 0.38 8.50
C ARG A 26 -3.64 -0.89 7.68
N PRO A 27 -3.55 -2.09 8.27
CA PRO A 27 -4.11 -3.27 7.63
C PRO A 27 -5.64 -3.22 7.65
N ALA A 28 -6.32 -3.53 6.53
CA ALA A 28 -7.79 -3.62 6.50
C ALA A 28 -8.34 -4.68 7.46
N GLU A 29 -7.72 -5.87 7.48
CA GLU A 29 -8.24 -7.05 8.17
C GLU A 29 -7.66 -7.24 9.58
N PHE A 30 -6.74 -6.37 10.01
CA PHE A 30 -6.01 -6.54 11.26
C PHE A 30 -5.93 -5.25 12.05
N SER A 31 -5.93 -5.36 13.38
CA SER A 31 -5.77 -4.20 14.26
C SER A 31 -4.37 -3.58 14.18
N THR A 32 -3.33 -4.39 13.88
CA THR A 32 -1.95 -3.93 13.78
C THR A 32 -1.16 -4.78 12.78
N TRP A 33 -0.07 -4.22 12.23
CA TRP A 33 0.88 -4.95 11.39
C TRP A 33 1.58 -6.11 12.12
N ALA A 34 1.86 -5.94 13.42
CA ALA A 34 2.38 -7.03 14.25
C ALA A 34 1.33 -8.16 14.43
N GLY A 35 0.05 -7.79 14.51
CA GLY A 35 -1.07 -8.74 14.51
C GLY A 35 -1.15 -9.53 13.20
N ALA A 36 -1.12 -8.83 12.05
CA ALA A 36 -1.11 -9.43 10.72
C ALA A 36 0.06 -10.44 10.57
N ARG A 37 1.28 -10.04 10.97
CA ARG A 37 2.45 -10.92 10.94
C ARG A 37 2.23 -12.21 11.74
N ARG A 38 1.83 -12.08 13.01
CA ARG A 38 1.61 -13.24 13.89
C ARG A 38 0.49 -14.14 13.38
N TYR A 39 -0.54 -13.57 12.76
CA TYR A 39 -1.60 -14.34 12.13
C TYR A 39 -1.04 -15.18 10.98
N HIS A 40 -0.37 -14.57 10.01
CA HIS A 40 0.17 -15.27 8.84
C HIS A 40 1.25 -16.31 9.19
N GLU A 41 2.08 -16.07 10.21
CA GLU A 41 3.10 -17.04 10.65
C GLU A 41 2.50 -18.33 11.23
N ARG A 42 1.28 -18.27 11.79
CA ARG A 42 0.59 -19.42 12.41
C ARG A 42 -0.17 -20.29 11.41
N HIS A 43 -0.45 -19.79 10.21
CA HIS A 43 -1.24 -20.52 9.20
C HIS A 43 -0.30 -21.12 8.14
N GLY A 44 -0.30 -22.44 7.99
CA GLY A 44 0.70 -23.15 7.18
C GLY A 44 0.77 -22.72 5.71
N ARG A 45 -0.35 -22.30 5.11
CA ARG A 45 -0.39 -21.74 3.74
C ARG A 45 0.30 -20.37 3.67
N ASP A 46 -0.06 -19.48 4.58
CA ASP A 46 0.46 -18.12 4.65
C ASP A 46 1.95 -18.10 4.97
N ARG A 47 2.41 -18.99 5.85
CA ARG A 47 3.84 -19.14 6.15
C ARG A 47 4.68 -19.42 4.90
N ARG A 48 4.23 -20.33 4.02
CA ARG A 48 4.93 -20.60 2.74
C ARG A 48 4.92 -19.38 1.82
N VAL A 49 3.84 -18.59 1.84
CA VAL A 49 3.78 -17.33 1.09
C VAL A 49 4.79 -16.32 1.64
N LEU A 50 4.88 -16.17 2.95
CA LEU A 50 5.86 -15.30 3.61
C LEU A 50 7.30 -15.71 3.29
N GLU A 51 7.62 -17.00 3.31
CA GLU A 51 8.96 -17.50 2.97
C GLU A 51 9.34 -17.17 1.52
N LYS A 52 8.43 -17.40 0.56
CA LYS A 52 8.64 -17.03 -0.85
C LYS A 52 8.81 -15.52 -1.03
N LEU A 53 7.95 -14.73 -0.38
CA LEU A 53 8.01 -13.27 -0.45
C LEU A 53 9.27 -12.72 0.21
N ARG A 54 9.77 -13.34 1.27
CA ARG A 54 11.04 -12.94 1.91
C ARG A 54 12.21 -13.07 0.93
N ALA A 55 12.27 -14.16 0.18
CA ALA A 55 13.29 -14.37 -0.84
C ALA A 55 13.16 -13.38 -2.01
N SER A 56 11.95 -13.25 -2.57
CA SER A 56 11.73 -12.36 -3.73
C SER A 56 11.92 -10.89 -3.37
N ILE A 57 11.30 -10.41 -2.28
CA ILE A 57 11.40 -9.01 -1.87
C ILE A 57 12.82 -8.66 -1.42
N GLY A 58 13.53 -9.60 -0.78
CA GLY A 58 14.93 -9.40 -0.39
C GLY A 58 15.85 -9.14 -1.59
N THR A 59 15.51 -9.70 -2.76
CA THR A 59 16.32 -9.57 -3.98
C THR A 59 15.85 -8.42 -4.86
N ASP A 60 14.54 -8.34 -5.08
CA ASP A 60 13.93 -7.50 -6.12
C ASP A 60 13.17 -6.29 -5.57
N GLY A 61 13.04 -6.19 -4.25
CA GLY A 61 12.04 -5.34 -3.63
C GLY A 61 10.62 -5.78 -3.96
N ILE A 62 9.65 -4.90 -3.69
CA ILE A 62 8.25 -5.17 -3.98
C ILE A 62 7.99 -4.78 -5.43
N ARG A 63 7.75 -5.77 -6.29
CA ARG A 63 7.40 -5.54 -7.71
C ARG A 63 5.90 -5.30 -7.89
N GLU A 64 5.08 -6.09 -7.21
CA GLU A 64 3.63 -5.97 -7.29
C GLU A 64 3.11 -4.93 -6.28
N PRO A 65 2.39 -3.90 -6.72
CA PRO A 65 1.95 -2.82 -5.86
C PRO A 65 1.00 -3.32 -4.76
N LEU A 66 1.05 -2.64 -3.62
CA LEU A 66 0.00 -2.75 -2.60
C LEU A 66 -1.24 -2.00 -3.11
N LEU A 67 -2.44 -2.48 -2.78
CA LEU A 67 -3.68 -1.76 -3.07
C LEU A 67 -4.15 -1.06 -1.80
N LEU A 68 -4.20 0.26 -1.86
CA LEU A 68 -4.63 1.11 -0.74
C LEU A 68 -6.08 1.55 -0.92
N GLY A 69 -6.92 1.32 0.09
CA GLY A 69 -8.21 1.98 0.20
C GLY A 69 -8.07 3.30 0.95
N VAL A 70 -8.77 4.32 0.49
CA VAL A 70 -8.90 5.61 1.17
C VAL A 70 -10.36 5.84 1.50
N ARG A 71 -10.68 5.98 2.79
CA ARG A 71 -12.04 6.31 3.22
C ARG A 71 -12.15 7.81 3.46
N ALA A 72 -12.97 8.49 2.65
CA ALA A 72 -13.08 9.94 2.70
C ALA A 72 -13.64 10.45 4.04
N ALA A 73 -14.60 9.72 4.64
CA ALA A 73 -15.34 10.16 5.83
C ALA A 73 -14.45 10.43 7.05
N ASP A 74 -13.40 9.62 7.25
CA ASP A 74 -12.51 9.71 8.41
C ASP A 74 -11.03 9.79 8.01
N ARG A 75 -10.74 9.96 6.72
CA ARG A 75 -9.39 9.99 6.14
C ARG A 75 -8.58 8.72 6.47
N LEU A 76 -9.24 7.59 6.71
CA LEU A 76 -8.53 6.34 6.94
C LEU A 76 -7.86 5.87 5.64
N VAL A 77 -6.57 5.58 5.71
CA VAL A 77 -5.83 4.88 4.65
C VAL A 77 -5.49 3.47 5.14
N PHE A 78 -5.82 2.48 4.32
CA PHE A 78 -5.58 1.08 4.66
C PHE A 78 -5.08 0.26 3.47
N VAL A 79 -4.30 -0.78 3.75
CA VAL A 79 -3.96 -1.81 2.76
C VAL A 79 -5.16 -2.74 2.63
N PHE A 80 -5.81 -2.70 1.48
CA PHE A 80 -6.89 -3.62 1.09
C PHE A 80 -6.30 -4.92 0.56
N GLU A 81 -5.25 -4.85 -0.27
CA GLU A 81 -4.55 -6.02 -0.82
C GLU A 81 -3.04 -5.91 -0.64
N GLY A 82 -2.40 -7.03 -0.30
CA GLY A 82 -0.96 -7.13 -0.17
C GLY A 82 -0.45 -7.11 1.27
N HIS A 83 -1.25 -7.54 2.25
CA HIS A 83 -0.82 -7.61 3.66
C HIS A 83 0.44 -8.43 3.87
N HIS A 84 0.58 -9.57 3.19
CA HIS A 84 1.80 -10.38 3.22
C HIS A 84 3.02 -9.58 2.71
N ARG A 85 2.87 -8.85 1.60
CA ARG A 85 3.92 -7.99 1.04
C ARG A 85 4.28 -6.88 2.03
N ALA A 86 3.29 -6.24 2.65
CA ALA A 86 3.48 -5.20 3.67
C ALA A 86 4.21 -5.71 4.92
N VAL A 87 3.84 -6.90 5.41
CA VAL A 87 4.50 -7.57 6.55
C VAL A 87 5.97 -7.85 6.25
N ILE A 88 6.27 -8.43 5.08
CA ILE A 88 7.64 -8.71 4.68
C ILE A 88 8.43 -7.42 4.41
N ALA A 89 7.81 -6.38 3.86
CA ALA A 89 8.43 -5.06 3.68
C ALA A 89 8.92 -4.49 5.01
N LEU A 90 8.07 -4.55 6.04
CA LEU A 90 8.39 -4.12 7.39
C LEU A 90 9.50 -4.95 8.01
N GLU A 91 9.45 -6.27 7.83
CA GLU A 91 10.44 -7.19 8.37
C GLU A 91 11.83 -6.98 7.75
N LEU A 92 11.90 -6.89 6.42
CA LEU A 92 13.16 -6.72 5.69
C LEU A 92 13.70 -5.28 5.71
N GLY A 93 12.98 -4.34 6.34
CA GLY A 93 13.40 -2.94 6.38
C GLY A 93 13.40 -2.25 5.01
N VAL A 94 12.54 -2.71 4.09
CA VAL A 94 12.39 -2.09 2.76
C VAL A 94 12.04 -0.62 2.93
N ARG A 95 12.72 0.28 2.22
CA ARG A 95 12.57 1.74 2.41
C ARG A 95 11.23 2.28 1.87
N SER A 96 10.76 1.73 0.75
CA SER A 96 9.53 2.17 0.08
C SER A 96 8.84 1.03 -0.66
N PHE A 97 7.52 1.12 -0.82
CA PHE A 97 6.71 0.17 -1.58
C PHE A 97 5.94 0.88 -2.70
N PRO A 98 5.77 0.22 -3.87
CA PRO A 98 4.84 0.71 -4.88
C PRO A 98 3.40 0.46 -4.44
N PHE A 99 2.49 1.34 -4.83
CA PHE A 99 1.08 1.19 -4.54
C PHE A 99 0.18 1.76 -5.64
N ARG A 100 -1.05 1.27 -5.65
CA ARG A 100 -2.22 1.84 -6.33
C ARG A 100 -3.27 2.13 -5.27
N TRP A 101 -4.29 2.92 -5.60
CA TRP A 101 -5.29 3.30 -4.61
C TRP A 101 -6.70 3.39 -5.19
N PHE A 102 -7.70 3.38 -4.33
CA PHE A 102 -9.12 3.57 -4.63
C PHE A 102 -9.83 4.27 -3.47
N TRP A 103 -11.01 4.84 -3.73
CA TRP A 103 -11.89 5.34 -2.65
C TRP A 103 -12.75 4.21 -2.08
N ASP A 104 -12.75 4.02 -0.76
CA ASP A 104 -13.69 3.12 -0.08
C ASP A 104 -15.09 3.77 -0.03
N PRO A 105 -16.17 3.09 -0.49
CA PRO A 105 -16.30 1.64 -0.75
C PRO A 105 -16.13 1.17 -2.22
N ASP A 106 -15.70 2.02 -3.13
CA ASP A 106 -15.60 1.78 -4.57
C ASP A 106 -14.34 0.95 -4.95
N VAL A 107 -14.18 -0.23 -4.33
CA VAL A 107 -13.00 -1.11 -4.48
C VAL A 107 -12.70 -1.52 -5.93
N GLN A 108 -13.71 -1.53 -6.81
CA GLN A 108 -13.56 -1.97 -8.19
C GLN A 108 -12.87 -0.92 -9.08
N ASP A 109 -12.84 0.33 -8.65
CA ASP A 109 -12.35 1.46 -9.44
C ASP A 109 -11.00 1.95 -8.90
N VAL A 110 -9.92 1.28 -9.32
CA VAL A 110 -8.57 1.77 -9.03
C VAL A 110 -8.37 3.12 -9.70
N GLU A 111 -7.95 4.09 -8.91
CA GLU A 111 -7.91 5.48 -9.30
C GLU A 111 -6.84 5.78 -10.34
N HIS A 112 -7.18 6.68 -11.25
CA HIS A 112 -6.29 7.23 -12.27
C HIS A 112 -5.73 8.59 -11.86
N GLU A 113 -6.31 9.20 -10.83
CA GLU A 113 -5.86 10.46 -10.26
C GLU A 113 -4.78 10.26 -9.19
N PRO A 114 -3.97 11.30 -8.91
CA PRO A 114 -2.94 11.22 -7.87
C PRO A 114 -3.50 10.91 -6.49
N PHE A 115 -2.73 10.15 -5.71
CA PHE A 115 -3.11 9.81 -4.33
C PHE A 115 -3.39 11.06 -3.47
N PRO A 116 -4.50 11.08 -2.71
CA PRO A 116 -4.91 12.19 -1.86
C PRO A 116 -4.03 12.25 -0.61
N HIS A 117 -2.80 12.74 -0.75
CA HIS A 117 -1.77 12.71 0.30
C HIS A 117 -2.22 13.36 1.62
N HIS A 118 -3.13 14.33 1.59
CA HIS A 118 -3.72 14.95 2.78
C HIS A 118 -4.47 13.95 3.69
N ALA A 119 -4.84 12.77 3.19
CA ALA A 119 -5.39 11.67 3.99
C ALA A 119 -4.36 11.11 5.00
N LEU A 120 -3.06 11.29 4.74
CA LEU A 120 -1.98 10.90 5.65
C LEU A 120 -1.66 11.98 6.71
N GLY A 121 -2.43 13.07 6.75
CA GLY A 121 -2.22 14.21 7.65
C GLY A 121 -1.55 15.42 6.97
N HIS A 122 -1.19 16.42 7.78
CA HIS A 122 -0.66 17.71 7.32
C HIS A 122 0.60 17.55 6.44
N ASP A 123 1.52 16.67 6.83
CA ASP A 123 2.77 16.42 6.10
C ASP A 123 2.64 15.22 5.15
N GLY A 124 1.42 14.93 4.70
CA GLY A 124 1.08 13.76 3.90
C GLY A 124 1.97 13.56 2.66
N GLN A 125 2.35 14.65 2.01
CA GLN A 125 3.20 14.64 0.83
C GLN A 125 4.61 14.06 1.12
N ALA A 126 5.16 14.28 2.32
CA ALA A 126 6.50 13.81 2.68
C ALA A 126 6.61 12.27 2.74
N TRP A 127 5.46 11.59 2.84
CA TRP A 127 5.37 10.12 2.82
C TRP A 127 5.43 9.53 1.42
N LEU A 128 5.18 10.34 0.39
CA LEU A 128 5.32 9.93 -1.00
C LEU A 128 6.78 10.08 -1.43
N CYS A 129 7.36 9.02 -2.01
CA CYS A 129 8.74 9.00 -2.47
C CYS A 129 8.89 9.51 -3.91
N HIS A 130 7.94 9.13 -4.77
CA HIS A 130 7.79 9.59 -6.14
C HIS A 130 6.33 9.39 -6.55
N GLN A 131 5.76 10.39 -7.22
CA GLN A 131 4.66 10.18 -8.16
C GLN A 131 5.35 10.04 -9.52
N GLU A 132 5.07 8.99 -10.29
CA GLU A 132 5.60 8.93 -11.65
C GLU A 132 5.01 10.12 -12.42
N THR A 133 5.81 11.17 -12.63
CA THR A 133 5.55 12.14 -13.69
C THR A 133 5.62 11.37 -14.99
N ARG A 134 4.48 11.26 -15.68
CA ARG A 134 4.39 10.75 -17.05
C ARG A 134 5.53 11.32 -17.88
N SER A 135 6.34 10.44 -18.47
CA SER A 135 7.09 10.75 -19.69
C SER A 135 6.13 10.82 -20.87
#